data_AF-A0A7S2L7W7-F1
#
_entry.id   AF-A0A7S2L7W7-F1
#
_cell.length_a   1.000
_cell.length_b   1.000
_cell.length_c   1.000
_cell.angle_alpha   90.00
_cell.angle_beta   90.00
_cell.angle_gamma   90.00
#
_symmetry.space_group_name_H-M   'P 1'
#
loop_
_entity.id
_entity.type
_entity.pdbx_description
1 polymer ?
#
loop_
_entity_poly.entity_id
_entity_poly.type
_entity_poly.pdbx_seq_one_letter_code
_entity_poly.pdbx_strand_id
1 'polypeptide(L)'
;ENIEMSLRIWMCGGRIEVLPCSRILHWFRARRPYTFHNAVAATNSMRTALVWLDEYADVYSREPDRASVAGDISERLALRKRLNCRTFQWYVDSILPDLAKHKGKLAARGL
;
A
#
# COMPACT_ATOMS: atom_id res chain seq x y z
N GLU A 1 -4.70 -5.58 -2.53
CA GLU A 1 -5.16 -6.08 -1.22
C GLU A 1 -3.99 -6.47 -0.32
N ASN A 2 -3.05 -7.28 -0.79
CA ASN A 2 -1.83 -7.64 -0.07
C ASN A 2 -1.05 -6.42 0.46
N ILE A 3 -0.89 -5.36 -0.35
CA ILE A 3 -0.20 -4.13 0.05
C ILE A 3 -0.95 -3.38 1.17
N GLU A 4 -2.27 -3.20 1.03
CA GLU A 4 -3.12 -2.58 2.07
C GLU A 4 -2.95 -3.28 3.41
N MET A 5 -3.07 -4.61 3.40
CA MET A 5 -2.96 -5.40 4.61
C MET A 5 -1.57 -5.30 5.22
N SER A 6 -0.53 -5.28 4.37
CA SER A 6 0.85 -5.19 4.83
C SER A 6 1.12 -3.86 5.54
N LEU A 7 0.71 -2.74 4.91
CA LEU A 7 0.84 -1.41 5.49
C LEU A 7 0.05 -1.29 6.78
N ARG A 8 -1.21 -1.74 6.79
CA ARG A 8 -2.06 -1.72 7.98
C ARG A 8 -1.45 -2.49 9.14
N ILE A 9 -0.94 -3.70 8.92
CA ILE A 9 -0.34 -4.51 9.99
C ILE A 9 0.87 -3.78 10.58
N TRP A 10 1.82 -3.36 9.76
CA TRP A 10 3.03 -2.70 10.25
C TRP A 10 2.75 -1.36 10.93
N MET A 11 1.93 -0.50 10.30
CA MET A 11 1.68 0.84 10.80
C MET A 11 0.77 0.85 12.04
N CYS A 12 -0.05 -0.18 12.25
CA CYS A 12 -0.96 -0.27 13.40
C CYS A 12 -0.43 -1.19 14.52
N GLY A 13 0.89 -1.45 14.58
CA GLY A 13 1.54 -2.12 15.72
C GLY A 13 1.67 -3.64 15.62
N GLY A 14 1.33 -4.23 14.48
CA GLY A 14 1.61 -5.63 14.17
C GLY A 14 2.98 -5.84 13.51
N ARG A 15 3.25 -7.09 13.15
CA ARG A 15 4.46 -7.51 12.42
C ARG A 15 4.13 -8.59 11.39
N ILE A 16 4.92 -8.67 10.35
CA ILE A 16 4.81 -9.70 9.31
C ILE A 16 6.12 -10.48 9.27
N GLU A 17 6.02 -11.80 9.40
CA GLU A 17 7.17 -12.70 9.48
C GLU A 17 7.06 -13.80 8.44
N VAL A 18 8.21 -14.18 7.86
CA VAL A 18 8.33 -15.35 6.99
C VAL A 18 8.99 -16.45 7.81
N LEU A 19 8.23 -17.50 8.14
CA LEU A 19 8.71 -18.62 8.94
C LEU A 19 9.35 -19.69 8.03
N PRO A 20 10.68 -19.87 8.02
CA PRO A 20 11.36 -20.77 7.08
C PRO A 20 11.02 -22.26 7.29
N CYS A 21 10.53 -22.62 8.49
CA CYS A 21 10.09 -23.96 8.82
C CYS A 21 8.69 -24.29 8.29
N SER A 22 7.86 -23.28 8.00
CA SER A 22 6.54 -23.46 7.40
C SER A 22 6.66 -23.44 5.87
N ARG A 23 6.38 -24.57 5.23
CA ARG A 23 6.61 -24.74 3.78
C ARG A 23 5.30 -25.04 3.07
N ILE A 24 4.88 -24.13 2.21
CA ILE A 24 3.72 -24.28 1.33
C ILE A 24 4.20 -24.05 -0.10
N LEU A 25 3.96 -25.02 -0.98
CA LEU A 25 4.27 -24.88 -2.39
C LEU A 25 3.21 -24.02 -3.07
N HIS A 26 3.63 -22.96 -3.76
CA HIS A 26 2.77 -22.18 -4.65
C HIS A 26 3.21 -22.35 -6.10
N TRP A 27 2.30 -22.82 -6.96
CA TRP A 27 2.56 -22.90 -8.40
C TRP A 27 2.34 -21.54 -9.05
N PHE A 28 3.44 -20.81 -9.29
CA PHE A 28 3.36 -19.53 -9.99
C PHE A 28 2.94 -19.74 -11.43
N ARG A 29 1.87 -19.04 -11.82
CA ARG A 29 1.35 -19.05 -13.19
C ARG A 29 1.93 -17.86 -13.95
N ALA A 30 2.34 -18.07 -15.20
CA ALA A 30 2.81 -16.99 -16.07
C ALA A 30 1.69 -16.02 -16.47
N ARG A 31 0.44 -16.49 -16.52
CA ARG A 31 -0.74 -15.71 -16.89
C ARG A 31 -1.93 -16.05 -16.00
N ARG A 32 -2.85 -15.10 -15.85
CA ARG A 32 -4.11 -15.29 -15.12
C ARG A 32 -5.06 -16.13 -15.98
N PRO A 33 -5.67 -17.20 -15.45
CA PRO A 33 -6.60 -18.04 -16.21
C PRO A 33 -8.03 -17.48 -16.28
N TYR A 34 -8.25 -16.26 -15.79
CA TYR A 34 -9.53 -15.58 -15.76
C TYR A 34 -9.37 -14.14 -16.28
N THR A 35 -10.47 -13.56 -16.74
CA THR A 35 -10.51 -12.16 -17.19
C THR A 35 -10.20 -11.23 -16.03
N PHE A 36 -9.17 -10.42 -16.18
CA PHE A 36 -8.75 -9.49 -15.14
C PHE A 36 -9.25 -8.08 -15.47
N HIS A 37 -10.09 -7.54 -14.60
CA HIS A 37 -10.56 -6.17 -14.71
C HIS A 37 -9.50 -5.23 -14.13
N ASN A 38 -8.62 -4.71 -14.99
CA ASN A 38 -7.55 -3.77 -14.62
C ASN A 38 -8.09 -2.56 -13.82
N ALA A 39 -9.31 -2.11 -14.11
CA ALA A 39 -9.97 -1.02 -13.39
C ALA A 39 -10.16 -1.34 -11.88
N VAL A 40 -10.47 -2.58 -11.52
CA VAL A 40 -10.63 -3.01 -10.12
C VAL A 40 -9.29 -2.98 -9.40
N ALA A 41 -8.22 -3.39 -10.09
CA ALA A 41 -6.87 -3.34 -9.54
C ALA A 41 -6.43 -1.89 -9.27
N ALA A 42 -6.65 -1.00 -10.23
CA ALA A 42 -6.38 0.42 -10.08
C ALA A 42 -7.18 1.04 -8.92
N THR A 43 -8.48 0.73 -8.84
CA THR A 43 -9.36 1.15 -7.74
C THR A 43 -8.82 0.72 -6.38
N ASN A 44 -8.42 -0.55 -6.24
CA ASN A 44 -7.93 -1.09 -4.98
C ASN A 44 -6.58 -0.48 -4.58
N SER A 45 -5.71 -0.25 -5.55
CA SER A 45 -4.44 0.45 -5.32
C SER A 45 -4.67 1.91 -4.91
N MET A 46 -5.64 2.58 -5.53
CA MET A 46 -5.99 3.95 -5.17
C MET A 46 -6.54 4.05 -3.74
N ARG A 47 -7.46 3.15 -3.36
CA ARG A 47 -7.95 3.04 -1.97
C ARG A 47 -6.79 2.86 -0.98
N THR A 48 -5.82 2.02 -1.35
CA THR A 48 -4.63 1.80 -0.51
C THR A 48 -3.80 3.07 -0.39
N ALA A 49 -3.57 3.77 -1.52
CA ALA A 49 -2.79 4.99 -1.57
C ALA A 49 -3.39 6.07 -0.67
N LEU A 50 -4.67 6.39 -0.88
CA LEU A 50 -5.37 7.45 -0.15
C LEU A 50 -5.48 7.18 1.35
N VAL A 51 -5.56 5.91 1.77
CA VAL A 51 -5.71 5.56 3.19
C VAL A 51 -4.37 5.45 3.91
N TRP A 52 -3.31 4.97 3.25
CA TRP A 52 -2.09 4.51 3.94
C TRP A 52 -0.79 5.19 3.52
N LEU A 53 -0.76 5.97 2.42
CA LEU A 53 0.49 6.57 1.92
C LEU A 53 0.69 8.03 2.32
N ASP A 54 -0.25 8.66 3.03
CA ASP A 54 -0.14 10.05 3.48
C ASP A 54 0.22 11.00 2.31
N GLU A 55 1.17 11.93 2.48
CA GLU A 55 1.64 12.84 1.42
C GLU A 55 2.20 12.12 0.18
N TYR A 56 2.59 10.85 0.31
CA TYR A 56 3.09 10.05 -0.81
C TYR A 56 1.99 9.52 -1.72
N ALA A 57 0.71 9.68 -1.33
CA ALA A 57 -0.43 9.30 -2.16
C ALA A 57 -0.48 10.11 -3.47
N ASP A 58 0.05 11.33 -3.49
CA ASP A 58 0.04 12.22 -4.66
C ASP A 58 0.77 11.64 -5.87
N VAL A 59 1.79 10.81 -5.63
CA VAL A 59 2.53 10.10 -6.68
C VAL A 59 1.65 9.11 -7.43
N TYR A 60 0.70 8.51 -6.72
CA TYR A 60 -0.29 7.60 -7.29
C TYR A 60 -1.49 8.34 -7.86
N SER A 61 -1.78 9.53 -7.32
CA SER A 61 -2.98 10.34 -7.57
C SER A 61 -2.80 11.48 -8.58
N ARG A 62 -1.70 11.50 -9.35
CA ARG A 62 -1.33 12.60 -10.27
C ARG A 62 -2.38 13.00 -11.32
N GLU A 63 -3.49 12.27 -11.41
CA GLU A 63 -4.68 12.65 -12.18
C GLU A 63 -5.90 12.74 -11.24
N PRO A 64 -6.61 13.89 -11.18
CA PRO A 64 -7.78 14.09 -10.31
C PRO A 64 -8.86 13.02 -10.45
N ASP A 65 -9.08 12.53 -11.68
CA ASP A 65 -10.04 11.47 -11.98
C ASP A 65 -9.70 10.13 -11.31
N ARG A 66 -8.45 9.91 -10.90
CA ARG A 66 -8.07 8.67 -10.23
C ARG A 66 -8.54 8.63 -8.78
N ALA A 67 -8.67 9.79 -8.12
CA ALA A 67 -9.16 9.84 -6.74
C ALA A 67 -10.65 9.48 -6.63
N SER A 68 -11.47 9.91 -7.60
CA SER A 68 -12.90 9.57 -7.64
C SER A 68 -13.14 8.07 -7.86
N VAL A 69 -12.20 7.38 -8.52
CA VAL A 69 -12.26 5.92 -8.75
C VAL A 69 -12.20 5.11 -7.44
N ALA A 70 -11.64 5.66 -6.35
CA ALA A 70 -11.56 4.96 -5.07
C ALA A 70 -12.93 4.72 -4.42
N GLY A 71 -13.96 5.50 -4.77
CA GLY A 71 -15.24 5.50 -4.05
C GLY A 71 -15.08 5.91 -2.58
N ASP A 72 -16.04 5.52 -1.73
CA ASP A 72 -15.99 5.85 -0.30
C ASP A 72 -14.92 5.03 0.46
N ILE A 73 -14.08 5.73 1.22
CA ILE A 73 -13.01 5.18 2.06
C ILE A 73 -13.13 5.63 3.53
N SER A 74 -14.23 6.29 3.89
CA SER A 74 -14.49 6.87 5.22
C SER A 74 -14.25 5.88 6.36
N GLU A 75 -14.76 4.66 6.25
CA GLU A 75 -14.58 3.61 7.26
C GLU A 75 -13.11 3.21 7.45
N ARG A 76 -12.33 3.19 6.38
CA ARG A 76 -10.91 2.83 6.44
C ARG A 76 -10.09 3.93 7.12
N LEU A 77 -10.41 5.18 6.83
CA LEU A 77 -9.82 6.34 7.51
C LEU A 77 -10.18 6.33 9.00
N ALA A 78 -11.46 6.08 9.33
CA ALA A 78 -11.91 5.96 10.71
C ALA A 78 -11.22 4.81 11.46
N LEU A 79 -11.02 3.67 10.80
CA LEU A 79 -10.28 2.54 11.36
C LEU A 79 -8.84 2.92 11.68
N ARG A 80 -8.13 3.56 10.73
CA ARG A 80 -6.74 4.00 10.92
C ARG A 80 -6.61 4.95 12.11
N LYS A 81 -7.56 5.90 12.23
CA LYS A 81 -7.62 6.84 13.37
C LYS A 81 -7.89 6.11 14.68
N ARG A 82 -8.87 5.20 14.72
CA ARG A 82 -9.24 4.44 15.93
C ARG A 82 -8.10 3.58 16.46
N LEU A 83 -7.30 3.00 15.57
CA LEU A 83 -6.15 2.16 15.93
C LEU A 83 -4.88 2.98 16.23
N ASN A 84 -4.93 4.31 16.10
CA ASN A 84 -3.79 5.21 16.31
C ASN A 84 -2.53 4.77 15.53
N CYS A 85 -2.73 4.41 14.26
CA CYS A 85 -1.65 3.88 13.42
C CYS A 85 -0.59 4.97 13.12
N ARG A 86 0.66 4.53 12.94
CA ARG A 86 1.80 5.36 12.54
C ARG A 86 1.62 5.92 11.13
N THR A 87 2.45 6.92 10.78
CA THR A 87 2.51 7.51 9.44
C THR A 87 3.27 6.64 8.46
N PHE A 88 3.08 6.86 7.17
CA PHE A 88 3.81 6.17 6.12
C PHE A 88 5.29 6.53 6.14
N GLN A 89 5.63 7.77 6.50
CA GLN A 89 7.01 8.18 6.74
C GLN A 89 7.72 7.27 7.75
N TRP A 90 7.06 6.99 8.89
CA TRP A 90 7.59 6.07 9.89
C TRP A 90 7.82 4.66 9.34
N TYR A 91 6.91 4.17 8.49
CA TYR A 91 7.04 2.86 7.84
C TYR A 91 8.27 2.80 6.93
N VAL A 92 8.48 3.83 6.09
CA VAL A 92 9.65 3.91 5.20
C VAL A 92 10.95 3.96 6.00
N ASP A 93 10.99 4.72 7.09
CA ASP A 93 12.20 4.89 7.89
C ASP A 93 12.52 3.66 8.76
N SER A 94 11.51 2.99 9.29
CA SER A 94 11.68 1.93 10.30
C SER A 94 11.57 0.51 9.74
N ILE A 95 10.72 0.29 8.73
CA ILE A 95 10.39 -1.04 8.21
C ILE A 95 11.02 -1.30 6.84
N LEU A 96 11.09 -0.27 5.98
CA LEU A 96 11.62 -0.41 4.62
C LEU A 96 12.73 0.61 4.29
N PRO A 97 13.84 0.62 5.06
CA PRO A 97 14.90 1.63 4.92
C PRO A 97 15.61 1.60 3.56
N ASP A 98 15.57 0.48 2.83
CA ASP A 98 16.11 0.40 1.47
C ASP A 98 15.32 1.24 0.45
N LEU A 99 14.01 1.43 0.69
CA LEU A 99 13.21 2.39 -0.06
C LEU A 99 13.65 3.83 0.28
N ALA A 100 14.00 4.09 1.55
CA ALA A 100 14.50 5.39 1.99
C ALA A 100 15.85 5.77 1.34
N LYS A 101 16.72 4.81 1.03
CA LYS A 101 17.98 5.04 0.29
C LYS A 101 17.75 5.63 -1.11
N HIS A 102 16.55 5.52 -1.65
CA HIS A 102 16.15 6.08 -2.92
C HIS A 102 15.43 7.43 -2.79
N LYS A 103 15.31 8.01 -1.57
CA LYS A 103 14.65 9.31 -1.30
C LYS A 103 15.11 10.42 -2.24
N GLY A 104 16.41 10.51 -2.57
CA GLY A 104 16.93 11.52 -3.51
C GLY A 104 16.49 11.34 -4.97
N LYS A 105 16.24 10.10 -5.42
CA LYS A 105 15.71 9.80 -6.76
C LYS A 105 14.19 9.89 -6.82
N LEU A 106 13.56 9.65 -5.68
CA LEU A 106 12.15 9.88 -5.50
C LEU A 106 11.91 11.41 -5.56
N ALA A 107 12.59 12.21 -4.72
CA ALA A 107 12.35 13.65 -4.65
C ALA A 107 12.69 14.44 -5.92
N ALA A 108 13.74 14.04 -6.65
CA ALA A 108 14.09 14.62 -7.95
C ALA A 108 13.04 14.35 -9.07
N ARG A 109 12.03 13.51 -8.81
CA ARG A 109 10.88 13.27 -9.69
C ARG A 109 9.56 13.87 -9.15
N GLY A 110 9.63 14.72 -8.12
CA GLY A 110 8.47 15.15 -7.34
C GLY A 110 7.96 14.04 -6.43
N LEU A 111 8.80 13.62 -5.50
CA LEU A 111 8.43 12.88 -4.27
C LEU A 111 9.07 13.53 -3.04
#